data_AF-A0A1C7W2D7-F1
#
_entry.id   AF-A0A1C7W2D7-F1
#
_cell.length_a   1.000
_cell.length_b   1.000
_cell.length_c   1.000
_cell.angle_alpha   90.00
_cell.angle_beta   90.00
_cell.angle_gamma   90.00
#
_symmetry.space_group_name_H-M   'P 1'
#
loop_
_entity.id
_entity.type
_entity.pdbx_description
1 polymer ?
#
loop_
_entity_poly.entity_id
_entity_poly.type
_entity_poly.pdbx_seq_one_letter_code
_entity_poly.pdbx_strand_id
1 'polypeptide(L)'
;MTNLAPIYTSLKYVSAPCGSGKTTAICNIINNSTEKYILVQNTQELIKQTATQIKNCKYIITDSVSKDESVINSVVDFLTTPYKSTLLITDKTFFKIPINLLSGWNVYIDDVTNFHSFQNINEGDTNIKNVIRNSLIHKVQSLDEQNIYIAAERSPEVQGDVVRNILNQLSVLNENDIFIMNNEYFTDPEKVQLNITAWKDLSKYKELPIIFLGANFENSLIYKGNQKLFESTELEGLQTRKTELKDRLKVYYFSKNLKLSRTWKNNNPEKVQKIYTFLDKELEEQDFYWTKNKSDSQHLKNGIEISPDARGFNQYRHLDTCVWLACMRPSETEAKQCELFFEIDGEAIHIAREYESLHQFVLRGISRNFDSTEMQTVYVFDEWQARSLTDNIEYIDLGIDDDEQGQRGRPQGSMNKEKRFTLDDTKAARFRRWAKSNPELDFDAFRAFLASTTNADLSTEERAAMHEKYVKAVQKKKK
;
A
#
# COMPACT_ATOMS: atom_id res chain seq x y z
N MET A 1 30.22 8.97 -40.14
CA MET A 1 28.82 8.57 -39.93
C MET A 1 28.47 8.91 -38.49
N THR A 2 27.70 9.96 -38.29
CA THR A 2 27.20 10.35 -36.97
C THR A 2 26.13 9.34 -36.56
N ASN A 3 26.43 8.49 -35.56
CA ASN A 3 25.40 7.71 -34.87
C ASN A 3 24.43 8.71 -34.24
N LEU A 4 23.26 8.87 -34.85
CA LEU A 4 22.10 9.46 -34.19
C LEU A 4 21.75 8.52 -33.04
N ALA A 5 22.17 8.86 -31.81
CA ALA A 5 21.62 8.21 -30.64
C ALA A 5 20.09 8.39 -30.68
N PRO A 6 19.29 7.32 -30.52
CA PRO A 6 17.85 7.47 -30.44
C PRO A 6 17.52 8.43 -29.30
N ILE A 7 16.84 9.53 -29.63
CA ILE A 7 16.32 10.46 -28.62
C ILE A 7 15.05 9.80 -28.08
N TYR A 8 15.18 9.11 -26.94
CA TYR A 8 14.02 8.67 -26.19
C TYR A 8 13.32 9.91 -25.63
N THR A 9 12.05 10.09 -25.98
CA THR A 9 11.21 11.20 -25.49
C THR A 9 10.11 10.72 -24.55
N SER A 10 9.94 9.39 -24.46
CA SER A 10 8.91 8.67 -23.71
C SER A 10 9.51 7.40 -23.10
N LEU A 11 8.98 6.98 -21.95
CA LEU A 11 9.20 5.65 -21.39
C LEU A 11 8.32 4.66 -22.16
N LYS A 12 8.85 3.47 -22.43
CA LYS A 12 8.07 2.44 -23.13
C LYS A 12 7.42 1.47 -22.16
N TYR A 13 6.32 0.85 -22.56
CA TYR A 13 5.73 -0.24 -21.78
C TYR A 13 5.16 -1.36 -22.65
N VAL A 14 5.11 -2.55 -22.07
CA VAL A 14 4.48 -3.75 -22.60
C VAL A 14 3.43 -4.23 -21.59
N SER A 15 2.18 -4.34 -22.05
CA SER A 15 1.09 -4.91 -21.26
C SER A 15 0.76 -6.30 -21.81
N ALA A 16 0.99 -7.35 -21.03
CA ALA A 16 0.68 -8.71 -21.44
C ALA A 16 0.35 -9.62 -20.26
N PRO A 17 -0.64 -10.53 -20.40
CA PRO A 17 -1.20 -11.30 -19.28
C PRO A 17 -0.17 -11.97 -18.38
N CYS A 18 -0.47 -12.10 -17.09
CA CYS A 18 0.41 -12.86 -16.20
C CYS A 18 0.55 -14.32 -16.69
N GLY A 19 1.80 -14.78 -16.68
CA GLY A 19 2.19 -16.10 -17.18
C GLY A 19 2.47 -16.15 -18.68
N SER A 20 2.25 -15.07 -19.45
CA SER A 20 2.47 -15.05 -20.91
C SER A 20 3.93 -15.20 -21.36
N GLY A 21 4.88 -15.32 -20.43
CA GLY A 21 6.30 -15.48 -20.76
C GLY A 21 7.09 -14.19 -20.91
N LYS A 22 6.59 -13.03 -20.42
CA LYS A 22 7.32 -11.74 -20.44
C LYS A 22 8.79 -11.85 -20.00
N THR A 23 9.02 -12.38 -18.79
CA THR A 23 10.37 -12.59 -18.25
C THR A 23 11.21 -13.55 -19.11
N THR A 24 10.60 -14.59 -19.68
CA THR A 24 11.27 -15.54 -20.58
C THR A 24 11.69 -14.88 -21.89
N ALA A 25 10.82 -14.06 -22.48
CA ALA A 25 11.13 -13.30 -23.69
C ALA A 25 12.30 -12.33 -23.44
N ILE A 26 12.32 -11.64 -22.31
CA ILE A 26 13.47 -10.80 -21.92
C ILE A 26 14.75 -11.63 -21.77
N CYS A 27 14.70 -12.78 -21.09
CA CYS A 27 15.88 -13.64 -20.95
C CYS A 27 16.42 -14.08 -22.31
N ASN A 28 15.55 -14.38 -23.28
CA ASN A 28 15.95 -14.73 -24.64
C ASN A 28 16.60 -13.54 -25.36
N ILE A 29 16.05 -12.33 -25.24
CA ILE A 29 16.65 -11.11 -25.80
C ILE A 29 18.06 -10.90 -25.22
N ILE A 30 18.20 -10.98 -23.90
CA ILE A 30 19.49 -10.77 -23.21
C ILE A 30 20.52 -11.82 -23.63
N ASN A 31 20.15 -13.11 -23.67
CA ASN A 31 21.08 -14.19 -24.01
C ASN A 31 21.53 -14.16 -25.47
N ASN A 32 20.75 -13.55 -26.36
CA ASN A 32 21.04 -13.46 -27.79
C ASN A 32 21.65 -12.11 -28.19
N SER A 33 21.98 -11.26 -27.22
CA SER A 33 22.52 -9.92 -27.44
C SER A 33 23.91 -9.75 -26.85
N THR A 34 24.69 -8.82 -27.42
CA THR A 34 25.98 -8.37 -26.88
C THR A 34 25.88 -7.05 -26.11
N GLU A 35 24.69 -6.48 -26.01
CA GLU A 35 24.45 -5.20 -25.33
C GLU A 35 24.45 -5.36 -23.80
N LYS A 36 24.43 -4.23 -23.11
CA LYS A 36 24.36 -4.17 -21.65
C LYS A 36 22.91 -4.05 -21.18
N TYR A 37 22.53 -4.83 -20.18
CA TYR A 37 21.16 -4.90 -19.69
C TYR A 37 21.06 -4.77 -18.17
N ILE A 38 20.05 -4.05 -17.70
CA ILE A 38 19.59 -4.06 -16.32
C ILE A 38 18.18 -4.65 -16.32
N LEU A 39 17.97 -5.73 -15.58
CA LEU A 39 16.66 -6.32 -15.38
C LEU A 39 16.23 -6.09 -13.93
N VAL A 40 15.16 -5.33 -13.77
CA VAL A 40 14.61 -4.89 -12.49
C VAL A 40 13.37 -5.71 -12.17
N GLN A 41 13.31 -6.29 -10.98
CA GLN A 41 12.18 -7.14 -10.54
C GLN A 41 11.86 -6.88 -9.06
N ASN A 42 10.61 -7.07 -8.63
CA ASN A 42 10.22 -6.73 -7.24
C ASN A 42 10.77 -7.69 -6.17
N THR A 43 10.85 -8.99 -6.45
CA THR A 43 11.16 -10.01 -5.42
C THR A 43 12.53 -10.63 -5.62
N GLN A 44 13.22 -10.91 -4.51
CA GLN A 44 14.55 -11.53 -4.52
C GLN A 44 14.49 -12.96 -5.09
N GLU A 45 13.41 -13.68 -4.82
CA GLU A 45 13.14 -15.03 -5.32
C GLU A 45 13.04 -15.04 -6.85
N LEU A 46 12.31 -14.08 -7.43
CA LEU A 46 12.20 -13.96 -8.88
C LEU A 46 13.55 -13.61 -9.53
N ILE A 47 14.34 -12.75 -8.89
CA ILE A 47 15.70 -12.41 -9.34
C ILE A 47 16.59 -13.65 -9.36
N LYS A 48 16.61 -14.42 -8.26
CA LYS A 48 17.40 -15.66 -8.16
C LYS A 48 16.99 -16.66 -9.24
N GLN A 49 15.69 -16.84 -9.47
CA GLN A 49 15.19 -17.73 -10.52
C GLN A 49 15.58 -17.24 -11.92
N THR A 50 15.45 -15.93 -12.18
CA THR A 50 15.75 -15.34 -13.49
C THR A 50 17.24 -15.39 -13.80
N ALA A 51 18.10 -15.20 -12.80
CA ALA A 51 19.55 -15.30 -12.95
C ALA A 51 20.00 -16.67 -13.48
N THR A 52 19.31 -17.77 -13.12
CA THR A 52 19.64 -19.10 -13.65
C THR A 52 19.39 -19.26 -15.15
N GLN A 53 18.61 -18.37 -15.76
CA GLN A 53 18.26 -18.38 -17.17
C GLN A 53 19.17 -17.48 -18.01
N ILE A 54 20.07 -16.70 -17.41
CA ILE A 54 20.92 -15.73 -18.11
C ILE A 54 22.40 -16.12 -17.97
N LYS A 55 23.11 -16.29 -19.09
CA LYS A 55 24.49 -16.81 -19.08
C LYS A 55 25.53 -15.86 -18.48
N ASN A 56 25.39 -14.55 -18.71
CA ASN A 56 26.40 -13.54 -18.35
C ASN A 56 25.85 -12.45 -17.42
N CYS A 57 25.18 -12.86 -16.34
CA CYS A 57 24.62 -11.91 -15.37
C CYS A 57 25.34 -11.88 -14.02
N LYS A 58 25.17 -10.77 -13.32
CA LYS A 58 25.32 -10.64 -11.88
C LYS A 58 23.98 -10.21 -11.31
N TYR A 59 23.55 -10.79 -10.19
CA TYR A 59 22.48 -10.19 -9.39
C TYR A 59 23.07 -9.58 -8.12
N ILE A 60 22.52 -8.44 -7.71
CA ILE A 60 22.90 -7.73 -6.48
C ILE A 60 21.62 -7.42 -5.71
N ILE A 61 21.39 -8.20 -4.66
CA ILE A 61 20.27 -8.15 -3.74
C ILE A 61 20.78 -8.24 -2.31
N THR A 62 19.93 -7.95 -1.32
CA THR A 62 20.27 -8.00 0.10
C THR A 62 20.96 -9.30 0.52
N ASP A 63 20.49 -10.44 0.03
CA ASP A 63 21.06 -11.75 0.36
C ASP A 63 22.41 -12.05 -0.30
N SER A 64 22.82 -11.25 -1.31
CA SER A 64 24.03 -11.48 -2.10
C SER A 64 25.22 -10.62 -1.71
N VAL A 65 25.00 -9.63 -0.84
CA VAL A 65 26.03 -8.74 -0.30
C VAL A 65 26.32 -9.10 1.15
N SER A 66 27.49 -8.72 1.65
CA SER A 66 27.80 -8.94 3.07
C SER A 66 26.92 -8.07 3.97
N LYS A 67 26.70 -8.47 5.23
CA LYS A 67 25.80 -7.76 6.16
C LYS A 67 26.18 -6.30 6.40
N ASP A 68 27.46 -5.97 6.26
CA ASP A 68 28.01 -4.63 6.49
C ASP A 68 28.10 -3.81 5.19
N GLU A 69 27.72 -4.40 4.05
CA GLU A 69 27.82 -3.78 2.73
C GLU A 69 26.47 -3.25 2.26
N SER A 70 26.50 -2.02 1.74
CA SER A 70 25.32 -1.38 1.18
C SER A 70 25.03 -1.90 -0.23
N VAL A 71 23.85 -2.49 -0.43
CA VAL A 71 23.38 -3.00 -1.73
C VAL A 71 23.54 -1.94 -2.84
N ILE A 72 23.18 -0.69 -2.56
CA ILE A 72 23.30 0.39 -3.55
C ILE A 72 24.76 0.71 -3.89
N ASN A 73 25.68 0.64 -2.92
CA ASN A 73 27.10 0.88 -3.19
C ASN A 73 27.66 -0.22 -4.09
N SER A 74 27.37 -1.49 -3.81
CA SER A 74 27.79 -2.61 -4.67
C SER A 74 27.24 -2.49 -6.11
N VAL A 75 26.03 -1.95 -6.26
CA VAL A 75 25.46 -1.66 -7.59
C VAL A 75 26.18 -0.50 -8.27
N VAL A 76 26.48 0.59 -7.56
CA VAL A 76 27.23 1.72 -8.11
C VAL A 76 28.64 1.28 -8.55
N ASP A 77 29.32 0.46 -7.73
CA ASP A 77 30.64 -0.09 -8.06
C ASP A 77 30.57 -0.97 -9.31
N PHE A 78 29.55 -1.83 -9.41
CA PHE A 78 29.32 -2.65 -10.59
C PHE A 78 29.05 -1.81 -11.84
N LEU A 79 28.20 -0.78 -11.77
CA LEU A 79 27.87 0.05 -12.94
C LEU A 79 29.04 0.93 -13.37
N THR A 80 29.90 1.32 -12.43
CA THR A 80 31.12 2.08 -12.70
C THR A 80 32.17 1.22 -13.40
N THR A 81 32.36 -0.03 -12.93
CA THR A 81 33.33 -0.96 -13.52
C THR A 81 32.67 -2.32 -13.81
N PRO A 82 31.85 -2.42 -14.89
CA PRO A 82 31.07 -3.61 -15.15
C PRO A 82 31.95 -4.75 -15.69
N TYR A 83 31.92 -5.89 -14.98
CA TYR A 83 32.58 -7.14 -15.39
C TYR A 83 31.60 -8.18 -15.96
N LYS A 84 30.30 -7.86 -16.00
CA LYS A 84 29.23 -8.64 -16.64
C LYS A 84 28.37 -7.71 -17.52
N SER A 85 27.77 -8.25 -18.58
CA SER A 85 26.89 -7.49 -19.46
C SER A 85 25.47 -7.34 -18.92
N THR A 86 25.09 -8.11 -17.90
CA THR A 86 23.74 -8.06 -17.33
C THR A 86 23.75 -7.90 -15.82
N LEU A 87 22.94 -6.99 -15.31
CA LEU A 87 22.69 -6.77 -13.89
C LEU A 87 21.22 -7.06 -13.56
N LEU A 88 20.98 -7.85 -12.50
CA LEU A 88 19.64 -8.06 -11.94
C LEU A 88 19.57 -7.44 -10.55
N ILE A 89 18.58 -6.59 -10.31
CA ILE A 89 18.41 -5.84 -9.06
C ILE A 89 16.93 -5.66 -8.72
N THR A 90 16.66 -5.27 -7.48
CA THR A 90 15.31 -4.89 -7.08
C THR A 90 14.93 -3.49 -7.56
N ASP A 91 13.63 -3.25 -7.72
CA ASP A 91 13.09 -1.93 -8.03
C ASP A 91 13.52 -0.89 -6.98
N LYS A 92 13.46 -1.25 -5.69
CA LYS A 92 13.92 -0.40 -4.57
C LYS A 92 15.37 0.06 -4.71
N THR A 93 16.23 -0.77 -5.29
CA THR A 93 17.63 -0.42 -5.53
C THR A 93 17.76 0.40 -6.81
N PHE A 94 17.04 0.01 -7.88
CA PHE A 94 17.08 0.69 -9.17
C PHE A 94 16.80 2.19 -9.07
N PHE A 95 15.74 2.58 -8.36
CA PHE A 95 15.34 3.99 -8.27
C PHE A 95 16.30 4.88 -7.46
N LYS A 96 17.30 4.28 -6.79
CA LYS A 96 18.37 4.99 -6.07
C LYS A 96 19.63 5.21 -6.92
N ILE A 97 19.71 4.61 -8.11
CA ILE A 97 20.89 4.69 -8.96
C ILE A 97 20.99 6.10 -9.57
N PRO A 98 22.16 6.76 -9.50
CA PRO A 98 22.42 7.98 -10.24
C PRO A 98 22.19 7.80 -11.75
N ILE A 99 21.39 8.69 -12.35
CA ILE A 99 20.94 8.58 -13.76
C ILE A 99 22.11 8.46 -14.73
N ASN A 100 23.21 9.15 -14.47
CA ASN A 100 24.41 9.13 -15.30
C ASN A 100 25.05 7.72 -15.42
N LEU A 101 24.84 6.84 -14.43
CA LEU A 101 25.33 5.46 -14.47
C LEU A 101 24.45 4.52 -15.30
N LEU A 102 23.23 4.95 -15.66
CA LEU A 102 22.31 4.18 -16.50
C LEU A 102 22.57 4.40 -18.00
N SER A 103 23.39 5.39 -18.36
CA SER A 103 23.74 5.65 -19.75
C SER A 103 24.45 4.46 -20.39
N GLY A 104 23.97 4.03 -21.56
CA GLY A 104 24.50 2.86 -22.28
C GLY A 104 24.00 1.50 -21.79
N TRP A 105 23.02 1.46 -20.88
CA TRP A 105 22.34 0.24 -20.44
C TRP A 105 20.89 0.22 -20.94
N ASN A 106 20.44 -0.90 -21.50
CA ASN A 106 19.02 -1.15 -21.74
C ASN A 106 18.36 -1.64 -20.45
N VAL A 107 17.23 -1.04 -20.05
CA VAL A 107 16.58 -1.36 -18.78
C VAL A 107 15.22 -1.98 -19.04
N TYR A 108 15.00 -3.16 -18.46
CA TYR A 108 13.68 -3.79 -18.38
C TYR A 108 13.20 -3.78 -16.94
N ILE A 109 11.97 -3.29 -16.72
CA ILE A 109 11.35 -3.20 -15.39
C ILE A 109 10.12 -4.11 -15.37
N ASP A 110 10.22 -5.25 -14.70
CA ASP A 110 9.23 -6.34 -14.75
C ASP A 110 8.30 -6.33 -13.52
N ASP A 111 7.00 -6.13 -13.77
CA ASP A 111 5.90 -6.10 -12.81
C ASP A 111 6.05 -5.05 -11.67
N VAL A 112 6.78 -3.95 -11.90
CA VAL A 112 6.78 -2.78 -11.02
C VAL A 112 5.58 -1.88 -11.36
N THR A 113 4.52 -1.95 -10.55
CA THR A 113 3.21 -1.33 -10.86
C THR A 113 2.87 -0.12 -9.99
N ASN A 114 3.74 0.24 -9.04
CA ASN A 114 3.50 1.34 -8.10
C ASN A 114 4.62 2.39 -8.19
N PHE A 115 4.24 3.67 -8.16
CA PHE A 115 5.17 4.81 -8.22
C PHE A 115 5.24 5.60 -6.91
N HIS A 116 4.21 5.46 -6.06
CA HIS A 116 4.08 6.22 -4.82
C HIS A 116 4.10 5.34 -3.58
N SER A 117 4.40 5.96 -2.45
CA SER A 117 4.42 5.35 -1.11
C SER A 117 3.74 6.29 -0.13
N PHE A 118 3.06 5.71 0.85
CA PHE A 118 2.45 6.46 1.95
C PHE A 118 2.97 5.94 3.28
N GLN A 119 3.38 6.85 4.16
CA GLN A 119 3.85 6.52 5.50
C GLN A 119 3.36 7.54 6.52
N ASN A 120 2.88 7.03 7.66
CA ASN A 120 2.63 7.85 8.84
C ASN A 120 3.78 7.68 9.82
N ILE A 121 4.28 8.79 10.35
CA ILE A 121 5.28 8.84 11.41
C ILE A 121 4.62 9.51 12.61
N ASN A 122 4.71 8.87 13.77
CA ASN A 122 4.23 9.44 15.03
C ASN A 122 5.45 9.79 15.88
N GLU A 123 5.93 11.03 15.76
CA GLU A 123 7.10 11.55 16.45
C GLU A 123 6.88 13.01 16.86
N GLY A 124 6.93 13.26 18.18
CA GLY A 124 6.69 14.58 18.76
C GLY A 124 7.98 15.36 19.04
N ASP A 125 9.14 14.72 19.04
CA ASP A 125 10.42 15.35 19.36
C ASP A 125 10.80 16.43 18.32
N THR A 126 10.93 17.66 18.80
CA THR A 126 11.25 18.83 17.97
C THR A 126 12.59 18.71 17.25
N ASN A 127 13.59 18.02 17.83
CA ASN A 127 14.87 17.80 17.17
C ASN A 127 14.70 16.85 15.99
N ILE A 128 13.91 15.79 16.13
CA ILE A 128 13.64 14.87 15.03
C ILE A 128 12.84 15.57 13.92
N LYS A 129 11.83 16.37 14.27
CA LYS A 129 11.11 17.24 13.32
C LYS A 129 12.07 18.13 12.52
N ASN A 130 13.02 18.77 13.21
CA ASN A 130 14.03 19.62 12.60
C ASN A 130 15.01 18.85 11.71
N VAL A 131 15.42 17.64 12.09
CA VAL A 131 16.27 16.78 11.25
C VAL A 131 15.54 16.40 9.96
N ILE A 132 14.27 15.97 10.05
CA ILE A 132 13.46 15.66 8.87
C ILE A 132 13.40 16.89 7.97
N ARG A 133 13.07 18.05 8.54
CA ARG A 133 12.84 19.29 7.80
C ARG A 133 14.07 19.88 7.13
N ASN A 134 15.20 19.88 7.84
CA ASN A 134 16.38 20.65 7.46
C ASN A 134 17.52 19.79 6.91
N SER A 135 17.50 18.47 7.16
CA SER A 135 18.58 17.56 6.74
C SER A 135 18.12 16.54 5.71
N LEU A 136 16.89 16.04 5.80
CA LEU A 136 16.41 14.95 4.93
C LEU A 136 15.68 15.42 3.67
N ILE A 137 15.13 16.63 3.70
CA ILE A 137 14.38 17.22 2.57
C ILE A 137 14.88 18.62 2.22
N HIS A 138 14.65 19.08 1.00
CA HIS A 138 14.97 20.44 0.54
C HIS A 138 13.90 20.99 -0.42
N LYS A 139 14.12 22.24 -0.90
CA LYS A 139 13.22 22.97 -1.81
C LYS A 139 11.76 23.02 -1.33
N VAL A 140 11.57 23.23 -0.04
CA VAL A 140 10.22 23.14 0.51
C VAL A 140 9.35 24.32 0.08
N GLN A 141 8.16 24.04 -0.42
CA GLN A 141 7.17 25.01 -0.89
C GLN A 141 5.78 24.67 -0.35
N SER A 142 4.93 25.69 -0.14
CA SER A 142 3.50 25.48 0.12
C SER A 142 2.82 24.96 -1.14
N LEU A 143 1.94 23.97 -1.00
CA LEU A 143 1.18 23.41 -2.11
C LEU A 143 -0.23 23.96 -2.26
N ASP A 144 -0.73 24.62 -1.22
CA ASP A 144 -2.06 25.20 -1.21
C ASP A 144 -2.03 26.60 -0.58
N GLU A 145 -3.09 27.38 -0.83
CA GLU A 145 -3.22 28.75 -0.31
C GLU A 145 -3.39 28.77 1.21
N GLN A 146 -3.91 27.68 1.80
CA GLN A 146 -4.13 27.56 3.23
C GLN A 146 -2.88 27.07 3.98
N ASN A 147 -1.78 26.78 3.28
CA ASN A 147 -0.54 26.21 3.78
C ASN A 147 -0.75 24.93 4.61
N ILE A 148 -1.72 24.09 4.20
CA ILE A 148 -2.04 22.80 4.84
C ILE A 148 -0.99 21.76 4.46
N TYR A 149 -0.60 21.73 3.18
CA TYR A 149 0.41 20.83 2.66
C TYR A 149 1.66 21.55 2.15
N ILE A 150 2.78 20.88 2.28
CA ILE A 150 4.06 21.27 1.69
C ILE A 150 4.52 20.23 0.68
N ALA A 151 5.18 20.69 -0.39
CA ALA A 151 5.98 19.85 -1.29
C ALA A 151 7.46 19.99 -0.95
N ALA A 152 8.21 18.90 -1.04
CA ALA A 152 9.66 18.91 -0.88
C ALA A 152 10.32 17.86 -1.76
N GLU A 153 11.63 18.01 -1.98
CA GLU A 153 12.47 17.05 -2.69
C GLU A 153 13.43 16.36 -1.71
N ARG A 154 13.92 15.17 -2.08
CA ARG A 154 14.95 14.43 -1.35
C ARG A 154 16.28 15.17 -1.33
N SER A 155 16.84 15.39 -0.14
CA SER A 155 18.18 15.98 -0.02
C SER A 155 19.21 15.14 -0.81
N PRO A 156 20.00 15.77 -1.72
CA PRO A 156 20.97 15.06 -2.56
C PRO A 156 22.14 14.52 -1.74
N GLU A 157 22.48 15.19 -0.64
CA GLU A 157 23.52 14.78 0.29
C GLU A 157 22.97 14.70 1.70
N VAL A 158 23.05 13.51 2.30
CA VAL A 158 22.76 13.28 3.72
C VAL A 158 24.06 12.88 4.41
N GLN A 159 24.58 13.81 5.20
CA GLN A 159 25.84 13.67 5.94
C GLN A 159 25.59 13.24 7.39
N GLY A 160 26.52 12.45 7.93
CA GLY A 160 26.48 11.95 9.31
C GLY A 160 25.72 10.63 9.48
N ASP A 161 26.30 9.72 10.26
CA ASP A 161 25.78 8.36 10.44
C ASP A 161 24.42 8.34 11.15
N VAL A 162 24.23 9.22 12.13
CA VAL A 162 22.95 9.33 12.87
C VAL A 162 21.82 9.76 11.93
N VAL A 163 22.05 10.75 11.08
CA VAL A 163 21.03 11.26 10.14
C VAL A 163 20.71 10.21 9.08
N ARG A 164 21.72 9.47 8.59
CA ARG A 164 21.52 8.33 7.69
C ARG A 164 20.71 7.21 8.35
N ASN A 165 20.95 6.93 9.63
CA ASN A 165 20.16 5.95 10.36
C ASN A 165 18.70 6.37 10.49
N ILE A 166 18.43 7.66 10.74
CA ILE A 166 17.05 8.19 10.73
C ILE A 166 16.43 8.04 9.33
N LEU A 167 17.15 8.43 8.27
CA LEU A 167 16.67 8.28 6.89
C LEU A 167 16.36 6.81 6.55
N ASN A 168 17.17 5.86 7.02
CA ASN A 168 16.95 4.44 6.79
C ASN A 168 15.68 3.90 7.49
N GLN A 169 15.31 4.46 8.64
CA GLN A 169 14.03 4.18 9.30
C GLN A 169 12.85 4.83 8.55
N LEU A 170 13.10 5.93 7.84
CA LEU A 170 12.14 6.65 7.02
C LEU A 170 12.23 6.22 5.56
N SER A 171 11.96 4.93 5.29
CA SER A 171 12.04 4.34 3.94
C SER A 171 11.32 5.16 2.86
N VAL A 172 10.19 5.80 3.18
CA VAL A 172 9.45 6.68 2.27
C VAL A 172 10.30 7.83 1.73
N LEU A 173 11.20 8.39 2.54
CA LEU A 173 12.11 9.47 2.15
C LEU A 173 13.34 8.93 1.41
N ASN A 174 13.79 7.73 1.76
CA ASN A 174 14.99 7.12 1.19
C ASN A 174 14.73 6.46 -0.19
N GLU A 175 13.49 6.16 -0.53
CA GLU A 175 13.11 5.41 -1.74
C GLU A 175 12.42 6.28 -2.81
N ASN A 176 12.13 7.55 -2.51
CA ASN A 176 11.38 8.45 -3.38
C ASN A 176 12.11 9.78 -3.56
N ASP A 177 11.70 10.53 -4.58
CA ASP A 177 12.33 11.78 -4.99
C ASP A 177 11.57 13.01 -4.48
N ILE A 178 10.23 12.93 -4.51
CA ILE A 178 9.33 14.04 -4.19
C ILE A 178 8.39 13.62 -3.06
N PHE A 179 8.08 14.57 -2.19
CA PHE A 179 7.27 14.36 -0.99
C PHE A 179 6.18 15.42 -0.87
N ILE A 180 5.03 14.98 -0.36
CA ILE A 180 3.96 15.83 0.14
C ILE A 180 3.72 15.49 1.60
N MET A 181 3.68 16.52 2.44
CA MET A 181 3.56 16.39 3.88
C MET A 181 2.56 17.37 4.45
N ASN A 182 1.88 17.01 5.55
CA ASN A 182 1.07 17.97 6.30
C ASN A 182 2.00 18.97 7.01
N ASN A 183 1.87 20.25 6.65
CA ASN A 183 2.73 21.33 7.13
C ASN A 183 2.61 21.53 8.65
N GLU A 184 1.42 21.30 9.20
CA GLU A 184 1.12 21.41 10.64
C GLU A 184 2.10 20.60 11.50
N TYR A 185 2.63 19.47 11.00
CA TYR A 185 3.63 18.69 11.73
C TYR A 185 4.89 19.48 12.08
N PHE A 186 5.31 20.38 11.19
CA PHE A 186 6.51 21.19 11.35
C PHE A 186 6.23 22.53 12.05
N THR A 187 5.00 23.03 12.01
CA THR A 187 4.65 24.34 12.55
C THR A 187 3.97 24.28 13.92
N ASP A 188 3.28 23.19 14.24
CA ASP A 188 2.65 22.96 15.54
C ASP A 188 3.51 22.01 16.41
N PRO A 189 4.06 22.50 17.53
CA PRO A 189 4.83 21.69 18.46
C PRO A 189 4.06 20.46 18.97
N GLU A 190 2.75 20.57 19.19
CA GLU A 190 1.90 19.51 19.74
C GLU A 190 1.55 18.44 18.69
N LYS A 191 1.75 18.72 17.41
CA LYS A 191 1.43 17.78 16.33
C LYS A 191 2.43 16.63 16.30
N VAL A 192 1.99 15.43 16.65
CA VAL A 192 2.87 14.24 16.68
C VAL A 192 2.88 13.48 15.35
N GLN A 193 1.81 13.59 14.56
CA GLN A 193 1.67 12.77 13.35
C GLN A 193 2.08 13.54 12.08
N LEU A 194 3.06 12.99 11.37
CA LEU A 194 3.46 13.35 10.01
C LEU A 194 2.90 12.32 9.03
N ASN A 195 2.11 12.78 8.08
CA ASN A 195 1.63 12.01 6.94
C ASN A 195 2.51 12.37 5.74
N ILE A 196 3.15 11.37 5.14
CA ILE A 196 4.01 11.55 3.96
C ILE A 196 3.43 10.74 2.81
N THR A 197 3.03 11.43 1.74
CA THR A 197 2.87 10.82 0.41
C THR A 197 4.12 11.14 -0.39
N ALA A 198 4.78 10.13 -0.93
CA ALA A 198 6.03 10.29 -1.68
C ALA A 198 6.00 9.52 -2.98
N TRP A 199 6.73 9.97 -3.99
CA TRP A 199 6.82 9.24 -5.25
C TRP A 199 8.17 9.42 -5.95
N LYS A 200 8.43 8.48 -6.85
CA LYS A 200 9.57 8.48 -7.76
C LYS A 200 9.30 9.47 -8.90
N ASP A 201 10.22 10.39 -9.16
CA ASP A 201 10.15 11.24 -10.34
C ASP A 201 10.58 10.42 -11.57
N LEU A 202 9.60 9.99 -12.37
CA LEU A 202 9.88 9.19 -13.55
C LEU A 202 10.35 10.04 -14.74
N SER A 203 10.10 11.34 -14.72
CA SER A 203 10.45 12.25 -15.82
C SER A 203 11.96 12.30 -16.05
N LYS A 204 12.75 12.06 -15.00
CA LYS A 204 14.21 12.00 -15.02
C LYS A 204 14.78 10.83 -15.85
N TYR A 205 13.94 9.83 -16.20
CA TYR A 205 14.36 8.67 -17.00
C TYR A 205 13.93 8.72 -18.47
N LYS A 206 13.21 9.77 -18.91
CA LYS A 206 12.58 9.82 -20.25
C LYS A 206 13.56 9.66 -21.43
N GLU A 207 14.83 9.98 -21.23
CA GLU A 207 15.90 9.93 -22.24
C GLU A 207 16.69 8.62 -22.22
N LEU A 208 16.30 7.67 -21.36
CA LEU A 208 16.95 6.38 -21.21
C LEU A 208 16.13 5.26 -21.88
N PRO A 209 16.79 4.20 -22.38
CA PRO A 209 16.13 3.04 -23.00
C PRO A 209 15.48 2.14 -21.93
N ILE A 210 14.38 2.61 -21.33
CA ILE A 210 13.64 1.88 -20.30
C ILE A 210 12.31 1.35 -20.87
N ILE A 211 12.07 0.06 -20.65
CA ILE A 211 10.83 -0.62 -20.99
C ILE A 211 10.22 -1.22 -19.72
N PHE A 212 9.02 -0.78 -19.37
CA PHE A 212 8.24 -1.37 -18.28
C PHE A 212 7.41 -2.53 -18.80
N LEU A 213 7.24 -3.57 -17.98
CA LEU A 213 6.41 -4.72 -18.29
C LEU A 213 5.40 -4.93 -17.16
N GLY A 214 4.15 -5.17 -17.52
CA GLY A 214 3.09 -5.45 -16.56
C GLY A 214 2.07 -6.42 -17.13
N ALA A 215 1.31 -7.07 -16.25
CA ALA A 215 0.15 -7.86 -16.65
C ALA A 215 -1.01 -7.01 -17.17
N ASN A 216 -1.23 -5.87 -16.51
CA ASN A 216 -2.29 -4.92 -16.78
C ASN A 216 -1.74 -3.51 -16.56
N PHE A 217 -0.73 -3.15 -17.36
CA PHE A 217 0.12 -1.99 -17.09
C PHE A 217 -0.67 -0.68 -17.09
N GLU A 218 -1.64 -0.55 -17.98
CA GLU A 218 -2.49 0.64 -18.13
C GLU A 218 -3.37 0.88 -16.90
N ASN A 219 -3.68 -0.18 -16.14
CA ASN A 219 -4.45 -0.08 -14.90
C ASN A 219 -3.57 0.07 -13.65
N SER A 220 -2.25 0.01 -13.81
CA SER A 220 -1.29 0.20 -12.72
C SER A 220 -1.28 1.65 -12.23
N LEU A 221 -0.86 1.85 -10.97
CA LEU A 221 -0.73 3.19 -10.40
C LEU A 221 0.37 3.98 -11.09
N ILE A 222 1.45 3.31 -11.49
CA ILE A 222 2.56 3.97 -12.18
C ILE A 222 2.12 4.59 -13.51
N TYR A 223 1.28 3.89 -14.30
CA TYR A 223 0.73 4.43 -15.53
C TYR A 223 -0.31 5.52 -15.25
N LYS A 224 -1.28 5.27 -14.35
CA LYS A 224 -2.34 6.25 -14.03
C LYS A 224 -1.77 7.59 -13.55
N GLY A 225 -0.73 7.57 -12.70
CA GLY A 225 -0.08 8.80 -12.23
C GLY A 225 0.83 9.48 -13.25
N ASN A 226 1.20 8.80 -14.35
CA ASN A 226 2.23 9.27 -15.28
C ASN A 226 1.90 9.00 -16.76
N GLN A 227 0.61 8.97 -17.12
CA GLN A 227 0.15 8.49 -18.43
C GLN A 227 0.90 9.14 -19.61
N LYS A 228 1.16 10.45 -19.52
CA LYS A 228 1.83 11.23 -20.56
C LYS A 228 3.32 10.87 -20.76
N LEU A 229 3.92 10.16 -19.81
CA LEU A 229 5.31 9.71 -19.92
C LEU A 229 5.45 8.38 -20.67
N PHE A 230 4.34 7.66 -20.90
CA PHE A 230 4.37 6.29 -21.38
C PHE A 230 3.88 6.13 -22.82
N GLU A 231 4.58 5.30 -23.58
CA GLU A 231 4.22 4.88 -24.94
C GLU A 231 4.22 3.35 -25.02
N SER A 232 3.20 2.77 -25.65
CA SER A 232 3.13 1.31 -25.79
C SER A 232 4.19 0.79 -26.76
N THR A 233 4.67 -0.41 -26.51
CA THR A 233 5.55 -1.14 -27.42
C THR A 233 5.23 -2.63 -27.38
N GLU A 234 5.69 -3.37 -28.36
CA GLU A 234 5.43 -4.81 -28.49
C GLU A 234 6.63 -5.62 -27.99
N LEU A 235 6.33 -6.82 -27.50
CA LEU A 235 7.33 -7.82 -27.12
C LEU A 235 6.97 -9.13 -27.80
N GLU A 236 7.90 -9.64 -28.61
CA GLU A 236 7.75 -10.91 -29.31
C GLU A 236 7.93 -12.11 -28.38
N GLY A 237 7.39 -13.27 -28.78
CA GLY A 237 7.57 -14.53 -28.05
C GLY A 237 6.64 -14.72 -26.85
N LEU A 238 5.57 -13.93 -26.76
CA LEU A 238 4.54 -14.07 -25.73
C LEU A 238 3.55 -15.18 -26.06
N GLN A 239 3.11 -15.90 -25.03
CA GLN A 239 2.11 -16.95 -25.11
C GLN A 239 0.69 -16.39 -25.09
N THR A 240 -0.21 -17.06 -25.79
CA THR A 240 -1.66 -16.81 -25.76
C THR A 240 -2.36 -17.99 -25.09
N ARG A 241 -3.32 -17.72 -24.20
CA ARG A 241 -4.05 -18.79 -23.50
C ARG A 241 -4.96 -19.53 -24.47
N LYS A 242 -5.04 -20.85 -24.31
CA LYS A 242 -6.02 -21.66 -25.05
C LYS A 242 -7.47 -21.41 -24.58
N THR A 243 -7.65 -21.21 -23.28
CA THR A 243 -8.93 -20.89 -22.64
C THR A 243 -8.74 -19.67 -21.76
N GLU A 244 -9.71 -18.74 -21.78
CA GLU A 244 -9.65 -17.54 -20.94
C GLU A 244 -9.59 -17.91 -19.46
N LEU A 245 -8.88 -17.09 -18.67
CA LEU A 245 -8.71 -17.37 -17.24
C LEU A 245 -10.05 -17.43 -16.50
N LYS A 246 -10.97 -16.50 -16.79
CA LYS A 246 -12.27 -16.42 -16.12
C LYS A 246 -13.07 -17.72 -16.25
N ASP A 247 -12.95 -18.41 -17.39
CA ASP A 247 -13.65 -19.66 -17.68
C ASP A 247 -13.03 -20.87 -16.96
N ARG A 248 -11.88 -20.66 -16.30
CA ARG A 248 -11.13 -21.67 -15.56
C ARG A 248 -11.18 -21.47 -14.05
N LEU A 249 -11.93 -20.48 -13.56
CA LEU A 249 -12.03 -20.19 -12.14
C LEU A 249 -13.43 -20.53 -11.64
N LYS A 250 -13.49 -21.20 -10.49
CA LYS A 250 -14.69 -21.27 -9.64
C LYS A 250 -14.36 -20.54 -8.36
N VAL A 251 -15.07 -19.45 -8.06
CA VAL A 251 -14.74 -18.59 -6.92
C VAL A 251 -15.83 -18.64 -5.87
N TYR A 252 -15.47 -19.01 -4.65
CA TYR A 252 -16.31 -18.98 -3.48
C TYR A 252 -16.03 -17.72 -2.66
N TYR A 253 -17.08 -17.10 -2.12
CA TYR A 253 -16.95 -15.91 -1.29
C TYR A 253 -17.90 -15.94 -0.10
N PHE A 254 -17.56 -15.21 0.97
CA PHE A 254 -18.27 -15.30 2.25
C PHE A 254 -19.15 -14.08 2.56
N SER A 255 -18.94 -12.93 1.91
CA SER A 255 -19.71 -11.70 2.14
C SER A 255 -20.21 -11.04 0.86
N LYS A 256 -21.50 -10.70 0.82
CA LYS A 256 -22.14 -9.89 -0.23
C LYS A 256 -22.10 -8.40 0.05
N ASN A 257 -22.08 -8.03 1.33
CA ASN A 257 -22.36 -6.66 1.76
C ASN A 257 -21.13 -5.93 2.30
N LEU A 258 -20.04 -6.65 2.57
CA LEU A 258 -18.86 -6.11 3.24
C LEU A 258 -17.63 -6.34 2.38
N LYS A 259 -16.88 -5.28 2.10
CA LYS A 259 -15.52 -5.40 1.55
C LYS A 259 -14.53 -5.62 2.69
N LEU A 260 -13.63 -6.60 2.54
CA LEU A 260 -12.65 -6.91 3.59
C LEU A 260 -11.80 -5.68 3.95
N SER A 261 -11.66 -5.40 5.24
CA SER A 261 -10.71 -4.39 5.74
C SER A 261 -10.07 -4.84 7.03
N ARG A 262 -8.89 -4.30 7.32
CA ARG A 262 -8.19 -4.57 8.57
C ARG A 262 -9.03 -4.17 9.80
N THR A 263 -9.70 -3.03 9.73
CA THR A 263 -10.61 -2.56 10.79
C THR A 263 -11.75 -3.53 11.01
N TRP A 264 -12.34 -4.05 9.92
CA TRP A 264 -13.41 -5.04 10.04
C TRP A 264 -12.93 -6.33 10.71
N LYS A 265 -11.76 -6.86 10.31
CA LYS A 265 -11.18 -8.07 10.94
C LYS A 265 -10.99 -7.89 12.44
N ASN A 266 -10.41 -6.76 12.84
CA ASN A 266 -10.14 -6.45 14.25
C ASN A 266 -11.44 -6.32 15.07
N ASN A 267 -12.48 -5.76 14.47
CA ASN A 267 -13.76 -5.54 15.15
C ASN A 267 -14.65 -6.79 15.16
N ASN A 268 -14.38 -7.80 14.32
CA ASN A 268 -15.22 -8.98 14.16
C ASN A 268 -14.42 -10.30 14.28
N PRO A 269 -13.63 -10.51 15.35
CA PRO A 269 -12.76 -11.69 15.46
C PRO A 269 -13.53 -13.01 15.41
N GLU A 270 -14.75 -13.07 15.95
CA GLU A 270 -15.58 -14.26 15.91
C GLU A 270 -16.05 -14.61 14.49
N LYS A 271 -16.46 -13.60 13.70
CA LYS A 271 -16.84 -13.79 12.30
C LYS A 271 -15.66 -14.22 11.44
N VAL A 272 -14.48 -13.64 11.69
CA VAL A 272 -13.23 -14.09 11.05
C VAL A 272 -12.98 -15.56 11.41
N GLN A 273 -13.10 -15.96 12.68
CA GLN A 273 -12.88 -17.33 13.10
C GLN A 273 -13.86 -18.33 12.44
N LYS A 274 -15.12 -17.94 12.18
CA LYS A 274 -16.07 -18.79 11.44
C LYS A 274 -15.55 -19.15 10.04
N ILE A 275 -14.96 -18.18 9.32
CA ILE A 275 -14.38 -18.39 7.99
C ILE A 275 -13.22 -19.40 8.06
N TYR A 276 -12.30 -19.22 9.01
CA TYR A 276 -11.17 -20.15 9.19
C TYR A 276 -11.64 -21.56 9.55
N THR A 277 -12.60 -21.69 10.47
CA THR A 277 -13.17 -23.00 10.85
C THR A 277 -13.86 -23.68 9.69
N PHE A 278 -14.58 -22.93 8.84
CA PHE A 278 -15.18 -23.46 7.62
C PHE A 278 -14.10 -23.99 6.67
N LEU A 279 -13.09 -23.17 6.36
CA LEU A 279 -12.01 -23.51 5.43
C LEU A 279 -11.19 -24.72 5.93
N ASP A 280 -10.87 -24.79 7.22
CA ASP A 280 -10.16 -25.92 7.82
C ASP A 280 -10.91 -27.24 7.64
N LYS A 281 -12.25 -27.20 7.69
CA LYS A 281 -13.10 -28.37 7.52
C LYS A 281 -13.26 -28.72 6.05
N GLU A 282 -13.53 -27.73 5.21
CA GLU A 282 -13.78 -27.92 3.78
C GLU A 282 -12.54 -28.42 3.03
N LEU A 283 -11.36 -27.95 3.45
CA LEU A 283 -10.08 -28.25 2.80
C LEU A 283 -9.22 -29.26 3.58
N GLU A 284 -9.82 -30.05 4.48
CA GLU A 284 -9.08 -30.96 5.38
C GLU A 284 -8.22 -31.97 4.62
N GLU A 285 -8.73 -32.51 3.51
CA GLU A 285 -8.08 -33.55 2.69
C GLU A 285 -7.53 -33.02 1.35
N GLN A 286 -7.45 -31.70 1.18
CA GLN A 286 -7.00 -31.08 -0.08
C GLN A 286 -5.68 -30.34 0.11
N ASP A 287 -4.79 -30.45 -0.89
CA ASP A 287 -3.62 -29.59 -0.98
C ASP A 287 -4.00 -28.23 -1.55
N PHE A 288 -3.65 -27.16 -0.84
CA PHE A 288 -3.92 -25.80 -1.28
C PHE A 288 -2.83 -24.84 -0.79
N TYR A 289 -2.82 -23.64 -1.35
CA TYR A 289 -2.00 -22.53 -0.87
C TYR A 289 -2.88 -21.34 -0.48
N TRP A 290 -2.44 -20.57 0.50
CA TRP A 290 -3.28 -19.51 1.06
C TRP A 290 -2.47 -18.31 1.51
N THR A 291 -3.15 -17.20 1.73
CA THR A 291 -2.51 -15.95 2.14
C THR A 291 -3.37 -15.12 3.08
N LYS A 292 -2.71 -14.31 3.90
CA LYS A 292 -3.29 -13.36 4.85
C LYS A 292 -2.42 -12.12 4.97
N ASN A 293 -2.92 -11.09 5.66
CA ASN A 293 -2.05 -9.98 6.02
C ASN A 293 -1.04 -10.44 7.09
N LYS A 294 0.23 -10.01 6.97
CA LYS A 294 1.30 -10.37 7.92
C LYS A 294 0.97 -10.04 9.39
N SER A 295 0.13 -9.03 9.63
CA SER A 295 -0.30 -8.62 10.97
C SER A 295 -1.43 -9.46 11.56
N ASP A 296 -2.07 -10.30 10.77
CA ASP A 296 -3.21 -11.11 11.24
C ASP A 296 -2.68 -12.27 12.08
N SER A 297 -3.38 -12.62 13.16
CA SER A 297 -2.96 -13.67 14.09
C SER A 297 -3.55 -15.04 13.78
N GLN A 298 -4.66 -15.10 13.04
CA GLN A 298 -5.31 -16.35 12.65
C GLN A 298 -4.49 -17.10 11.59
N HIS A 299 -4.58 -18.42 11.59
CA HIS A 299 -3.96 -19.29 10.60
C HIS A 299 -4.88 -20.47 10.27
N LEU A 300 -4.82 -20.96 9.03
CA LEU A 300 -5.42 -22.25 8.65
C LEU A 300 -4.53 -23.38 9.16
N LYS A 301 -5.13 -24.52 9.52
CA LYS A 301 -4.42 -25.70 10.03
C LYS A 301 -3.56 -26.38 8.97
N ASN A 302 -4.07 -26.42 7.75
CA ASN A 302 -3.44 -27.07 6.59
C ASN A 302 -3.12 -26.04 5.49
N GLY A 303 -2.49 -26.52 4.41
CA GLY A 303 -2.12 -25.73 3.25
C GLY A 303 -0.86 -24.88 3.45
N ILE A 304 -0.39 -24.33 2.34
CA ILE A 304 0.89 -23.62 2.28
C ILE A 304 0.64 -22.11 2.35
N GLU A 305 0.99 -21.49 3.48
CA GLU A 305 0.91 -20.02 3.63
C GLU A 305 2.00 -19.36 2.76
N ILE A 306 1.58 -18.48 1.86
CA ILE A 306 2.48 -17.70 1.00
C ILE A 306 2.14 -16.21 1.05
N SER A 307 3.12 -15.38 0.69
CA SER A 307 2.95 -13.93 0.61
C SER A 307 1.83 -13.54 -0.38
N PRO A 308 1.03 -12.50 -0.09
CA PRO A 308 0.11 -11.92 -1.06
C PRO A 308 0.85 -11.43 -2.31
N ASP A 309 2.09 -10.96 -2.16
CA ASP A 309 3.01 -10.73 -3.28
C ASP A 309 3.72 -12.04 -3.64
N ALA A 310 3.04 -12.83 -4.47
CA ALA A 310 3.46 -14.20 -4.78
C ALA A 310 4.40 -14.33 -6.00
N ARG A 311 4.98 -13.23 -6.48
CA ARG A 311 5.84 -13.23 -7.68
C ARG A 311 7.10 -14.09 -7.46
N GLY A 312 7.33 -15.03 -8.37
CA GLY A 312 8.45 -15.98 -8.33
C GLY A 312 8.09 -17.37 -7.78
N PHE A 313 6.94 -17.54 -7.10
CA PHE A 313 6.54 -18.84 -6.58
C PHE A 313 5.90 -19.73 -7.67
N ASN A 314 6.75 -20.42 -8.42
CA ASN A 314 6.34 -21.29 -9.53
C ASN A 314 6.08 -22.75 -9.12
N GLN A 315 6.37 -23.11 -7.88
CA GLN A 315 6.26 -24.50 -7.40
C GLN A 315 4.82 -24.98 -7.20
N TYR A 316 3.84 -24.06 -7.13
CA TYR A 316 2.44 -24.38 -6.83
C TYR A 316 1.57 -24.64 -8.07
N ARG A 317 2.17 -24.72 -9.26
CA ARG A 317 1.46 -24.89 -10.55
C ARG A 317 0.62 -26.17 -10.66
N HIS A 318 0.82 -27.12 -9.76
CA HIS A 318 0.08 -28.37 -9.69
C HIS A 318 -1.15 -28.29 -8.76
N LEU A 319 -1.28 -27.22 -7.97
CA LEU A 319 -2.39 -27.04 -7.04
C LEU A 319 -3.57 -26.37 -7.76
N ASP A 320 -4.76 -26.91 -7.53
CA ASP A 320 -6.02 -26.46 -8.11
C ASP A 320 -6.88 -25.64 -7.12
N THR A 321 -6.43 -25.47 -5.88
CA THR A 321 -7.16 -24.68 -4.87
C THR A 321 -6.29 -23.65 -4.19
N CYS A 322 -6.85 -22.46 -3.99
CA CYS A 322 -6.21 -21.42 -3.21
C CYS A 322 -7.17 -20.55 -2.40
N VAL A 323 -6.67 -19.96 -1.32
CA VAL A 323 -7.46 -19.11 -0.41
C VAL A 323 -6.81 -17.73 -0.24
N TRP A 324 -7.56 -16.67 -0.53
CA TRP A 324 -7.14 -15.28 -0.34
C TRP A 324 -7.92 -14.64 0.81
N LEU A 325 -7.25 -14.42 1.94
CA LEU A 325 -7.80 -13.71 3.10
C LEU A 325 -7.05 -12.41 3.39
N ALA A 326 -6.24 -11.90 2.44
CA ALA A 326 -5.53 -10.63 2.58
C ALA A 326 -6.42 -9.45 2.16
N CYS A 327 -6.21 -8.27 2.77
CA CYS A 327 -6.76 -7.00 2.29
C CYS A 327 -5.64 -5.96 2.13
N MET A 328 -5.65 -5.19 1.05
CA MET A 328 -4.61 -4.24 0.67
C MET A 328 -5.20 -2.85 0.39
N ARG A 329 -6.29 -2.51 1.09
CA ARG A 329 -6.97 -1.22 0.95
C ARG A 329 -6.07 -0.05 1.38
N PRO A 330 -6.07 1.07 0.64
CA PRO A 330 -5.43 2.29 1.12
C PRO A 330 -6.14 2.82 2.37
N SER A 331 -5.42 3.60 3.17
CA SER A 331 -6.06 4.40 4.21
C SER A 331 -6.89 5.53 3.60
N GLU A 332 -7.88 6.05 4.33
CA GLU A 332 -8.66 7.22 3.86
C GLU A 332 -7.76 8.43 3.58
N THR A 333 -6.73 8.63 4.40
CA THR A 333 -5.74 9.71 4.23
C THR A 333 -4.95 9.52 2.95
N GLU A 334 -4.43 8.32 2.70
CA GLU A 334 -3.71 8.01 1.46
C GLU A 334 -4.60 8.22 0.24
N ALA A 335 -5.83 7.68 0.26
CA ALA A 335 -6.77 7.82 -0.84
C ALA A 335 -7.06 9.30 -1.13
N LYS A 336 -7.31 10.11 -0.09
CA LYS A 336 -7.59 11.54 -0.27
C LYS A 336 -6.39 12.31 -0.79
N GLN A 337 -5.18 12.00 -0.33
CA GLN A 337 -3.97 12.64 -0.86
C GLN A 337 -3.72 12.24 -2.32
N CYS A 338 -3.87 10.97 -2.67
CA CYS A 338 -3.70 10.54 -4.05
C CYS A 338 -4.74 11.16 -4.99
N GLU A 339 -5.98 11.29 -4.52
CA GLU A 339 -7.04 11.97 -5.28
C GLU A 339 -6.69 13.45 -5.51
N LEU A 340 -6.21 14.14 -4.46
CA LEU A 340 -5.86 15.57 -4.54
C LEU A 340 -4.65 15.84 -5.45
N PHE A 341 -3.63 14.97 -5.44
CA PHE A 341 -2.35 15.26 -6.07
C PHE A 341 -2.09 14.51 -7.37
N PHE A 342 -2.79 13.40 -7.60
CA PHE A 342 -2.62 12.56 -8.79
C PHE A 342 -3.91 12.29 -9.53
N GLU A 343 -5.05 12.80 -9.06
CA GLU A 343 -6.39 12.49 -9.60
C GLU A 343 -6.69 10.97 -9.58
N ILE A 344 -6.06 10.25 -8.65
CA ILE A 344 -6.25 8.80 -8.45
C ILE A 344 -7.13 8.59 -7.22
N ASP A 345 -8.35 8.12 -7.43
CA ASP A 345 -9.27 7.82 -6.33
C ASP A 345 -8.87 6.54 -5.54
N GLY A 346 -9.51 6.36 -4.38
CA GLY A 346 -9.25 5.22 -3.51
C GLY A 346 -9.60 3.85 -4.10
N GLU A 347 -10.56 3.78 -5.03
CA GLU A 347 -10.95 2.53 -5.67
C GLU A 347 -9.92 2.12 -6.72
N ALA A 348 -9.37 3.08 -7.48
CA ALA A 348 -8.27 2.84 -8.42
C ALA A 348 -7.03 2.30 -7.71
N ILE A 349 -6.71 2.80 -6.51
CA ILE A 349 -5.62 2.26 -5.66
C ILE A 349 -5.96 0.85 -5.18
N HIS A 350 -7.20 0.63 -4.74
CA HIS A 350 -7.65 -0.69 -4.29
C HIS A 350 -7.56 -1.74 -5.40
N ILE A 351 -8.06 -1.44 -6.60
CA ILE A 351 -7.96 -2.33 -7.77
C ILE A 351 -6.49 -2.65 -8.09
N ALA A 352 -5.65 -1.61 -8.20
CA ALA A 352 -4.26 -1.79 -8.60
C ALA A 352 -3.39 -2.52 -7.56
N ARG A 353 -3.76 -2.47 -6.27
CA ARG A 353 -3.02 -3.16 -5.20
C ARG A 353 -3.58 -4.51 -4.86
N GLU A 354 -4.88 -4.60 -4.63
CA GLU A 354 -5.53 -5.81 -4.11
C GLU A 354 -5.92 -6.75 -5.24
N TYR A 355 -6.71 -6.30 -6.21
CA TYR A 355 -7.23 -7.20 -7.26
C TYR A 355 -6.13 -7.67 -8.21
N GLU A 356 -5.16 -6.81 -8.54
CA GLU A 356 -3.99 -7.26 -9.31
C GLU A 356 -3.16 -8.29 -8.52
N SER A 357 -2.92 -8.07 -7.22
CA SER A 357 -2.20 -9.05 -6.40
C SER A 357 -2.98 -10.36 -6.26
N LEU A 358 -4.30 -10.30 -6.08
CA LEU A 358 -5.20 -11.45 -6.07
C LEU A 358 -5.11 -12.24 -7.39
N HIS A 359 -5.22 -11.56 -8.53
CA HIS A 359 -5.08 -12.17 -9.84
C HIS A 359 -3.71 -12.84 -10.03
N GLN A 360 -2.62 -12.19 -9.60
CA GLN A 360 -1.27 -12.73 -9.62
C GLN A 360 -1.06 -13.92 -8.68
N PHE A 361 -1.79 -13.95 -7.56
CA PHE A 361 -1.79 -15.03 -6.58
C PHE A 361 -2.56 -16.26 -7.08
N VAL A 362 -3.73 -16.07 -7.68
CA VAL A 362 -4.49 -17.14 -8.34
C VAL A 362 -3.65 -17.80 -9.44
N LEU A 363 -2.88 -17.01 -10.19
CA LEU A 363 -1.97 -17.48 -11.24
C LEU A 363 -0.66 -18.11 -10.73
N ARG A 364 -0.63 -18.62 -9.50
CA ARG A 364 0.41 -19.52 -8.99
C ARG A 364 0.00 -20.99 -9.07
N GLY A 365 -1.30 -21.26 -9.03
CA GLY A 365 -1.91 -22.58 -9.20
C GLY A 365 -1.95 -23.04 -10.66
N ILE A 366 -2.80 -24.03 -10.92
CA ILE A 366 -2.97 -24.68 -12.22
C ILE A 366 -3.41 -23.75 -13.35
N SER A 367 -4.07 -22.63 -13.01
CA SER A 367 -4.45 -21.59 -13.96
C SER A 367 -3.25 -20.84 -14.55
N ARG A 368 -2.05 -21.02 -13.99
CA ARG A 368 -0.82 -20.50 -14.59
C ARG A 368 -0.44 -21.22 -15.89
N ASN A 369 -0.80 -22.49 -16.02
CA ASN A 369 -0.47 -23.27 -17.21
C ASN A 369 -1.40 -22.86 -18.36
N PHE A 370 -0.84 -22.29 -19.43
CA PHE A 370 -1.58 -21.79 -20.59
C PHE A 370 -2.22 -22.91 -21.43
N ASP A 371 -1.69 -24.13 -21.33
CA ASP A 371 -2.16 -25.30 -22.05
C ASP A 371 -3.20 -26.13 -21.28
N SER A 372 -3.27 -25.95 -19.95
CA SER A 372 -4.26 -26.64 -19.12
C SER A 372 -5.66 -26.04 -19.31
N THR A 373 -6.66 -26.89 -19.29
CA THR A 373 -8.08 -26.52 -19.27
C THR A 373 -8.73 -26.81 -17.92
N GLU A 374 -7.94 -27.22 -16.93
CA GLU A 374 -8.45 -27.59 -15.61
C GLU A 374 -8.95 -26.34 -14.86
N MET A 375 -10.02 -26.55 -14.11
CA MET A 375 -10.65 -25.56 -13.23
C MET A 375 -9.82 -25.39 -11.96
N GLN A 376 -9.68 -24.15 -11.52
CA GLN A 376 -9.10 -23.80 -10.22
C GLN A 376 -10.18 -23.24 -9.30
N THR A 377 -10.24 -23.77 -8.10
CA THR A 377 -11.10 -23.29 -7.02
C THR A 377 -10.39 -22.18 -6.25
N VAL A 378 -11.10 -21.07 -6.00
CA VAL A 378 -10.57 -19.92 -5.27
C VAL A 378 -11.55 -19.56 -4.17
N TYR A 379 -11.07 -19.42 -2.93
CA TYR A 379 -11.85 -18.83 -1.84
C TYR A 379 -11.36 -17.41 -1.60
N VAL A 380 -12.28 -16.45 -1.63
CA VAL A 380 -12.02 -15.04 -1.31
C VAL A 380 -12.99 -14.58 -0.23
N PHE A 381 -12.77 -13.39 0.34
CA PHE A 381 -13.63 -12.90 1.40
C PHE A 381 -14.97 -12.37 0.87
N ASP A 382 -14.93 -11.49 -0.13
CA ASP A 382 -16.11 -10.75 -0.59
C ASP A 382 -16.42 -10.87 -2.07
N GLU A 383 -17.64 -10.47 -2.42
CA GLU A 383 -18.18 -10.52 -3.77
C GLU A 383 -17.36 -9.68 -4.77
N TRP A 384 -16.78 -8.55 -4.35
CA TRP A 384 -15.99 -7.70 -5.24
C TRP A 384 -14.67 -8.36 -5.62
N GLN A 385 -14.00 -9.00 -4.66
CA GLN A 385 -12.84 -9.85 -4.94
C GLN A 385 -13.21 -10.98 -5.92
N ALA A 386 -14.36 -11.64 -5.71
CA ALA A 386 -14.80 -12.74 -6.57
C ALA A 386 -15.06 -12.29 -8.02
N ARG A 387 -15.83 -11.20 -8.17
CA ARG A 387 -16.16 -10.60 -9.47
C ARG A 387 -14.96 -10.01 -10.19
N SER A 388 -13.89 -9.67 -9.48
CA SER A 388 -12.64 -9.24 -10.12
C SER A 388 -11.92 -10.37 -10.88
N LEU A 389 -12.27 -11.64 -10.60
CA LEU A 389 -11.64 -12.83 -11.17
C LEU A 389 -12.50 -13.52 -12.23
N THR A 390 -13.79 -13.71 -11.98
CA THR A 390 -14.71 -14.44 -12.87
C THR A 390 -16.17 -14.12 -12.56
N ASP A 391 -17.06 -14.52 -13.47
CA ASP A 391 -18.51 -14.52 -13.27
C ASP A 391 -19.02 -15.84 -12.63
N ASN A 392 -18.22 -16.92 -12.65
CA ASN A 392 -18.54 -18.20 -12.02
C ASN A 392 -18.27 -18.18 -10.51
N ILE A 393 -19.14 -17.45 -9.79
CA ILE A 393 -19.01 -17.20 -8.35
C ILE A 393 -20.10 -17.90 -7.53
N GLU A 394 -19.80 -18.23 -6.27
CA GLU A 394 -20.74 -18.87 -5.34
C GLU A 394 -20.61 -18.32 -3.93
N TYR A 395 -21.76 -17.95 -3.35
CA TYR A 395 -21.84 -17.40 -1.99
C TYR A 395 -21.94 -18.53 -0.96
N ILE A 396 -21.05 -18.50 0.03
CA ILE A 396 -21.08 -19.38 1.19
C ILE A 396 -21.59 -18.57 2.39
N ASP A 397 -22.81 -18.87 2.79
CA ASP A 397 -23.44 -18.18 3.91
C ASP A 397 -22.95 -18.73 5.25
N LEU A 398 -22.12 -17.93 5.94
CA LEU A 398 -21.67 -18.21 7.31
C LEU A 398 -22.32 -17.28 8.35
N GLY A 399 -23.34 -16.50 7.95
CA GLY A 399 -23.95 -15.47 8.78
C GLY A 399 -22.97 -14.36 9.15
N ILE A 400 -22.01 -14.03 8.26
CA ILE A 400 -21.05 -12.94 8.51
C ILE A 400 -21.62 -11.58 8.08
N ASP A 401 -22.53 -11.59 7.11
CA ASP A 401 -23.29 -10.41 6.67
C ASP A 401 -24.43 -10.06 7.64
N ASP A 402 -24.78 -10.95 8.56
CA ASP A 402 -25.81 -10.72 9.57
C ASP A 402 -25.37 -9.59 10.50
N ASP A 403 -26.16 -8.52 10.56
CA ASP A 403 -25.89 -7.36 11.41
C ASP A 403 -25.76 -7.78 12.88
N GLU A 404 -24.61 -7.49 13.50
CA GLU A 404 -24.66 -7.06 14.91
C GLU A 404 -25.14 -5.62 14.88
N GLN A 405 -26.21 -5.30 15.63
CA GLN A 405 -26.75 -3.95 15.79
C GLN A 405 -25.61 -2.93 15.83
N GLY A 406 -25.44 -2.19 14.72
CA GLY A 406 -24.23 -1.41 14.50
C GLY A 406 -23.92 -0.53 15.71
N GLN A 407 -22.75 -0.72 16.31
CA GLN A 407 -22.13 0.37 17.05
C GLN A 407 -22.07 1.53 16.07
N ARG A 408 -22.88 2.56 16.31
CA ARG A 408 -22.94 3.76 15.47
C ARG A 408 -21.54 4.33 15.32
N GLY A 409 -20.89 4.00 14.20
CA GLY A 409 -19.75 4.73 13.70
C GLY A 409 -20.14 6.21 13.59
N ARG A 410 -19.15 7.08 13.75
CA ARG A 410 -19.31 8.53 13.54
C ARG A 410 -19.93 8.72 12.13
N PRO A 411 -21.06 9.45 12.00
CA PRO A 411 -21.71 9.59 10.71
C PRO A 411 -20.77 10.26 9.70
N GLN A 412 -20.62 9.59 8.56
CA GLN A 412 -19.94 10.10 7.38
C GLN A 412 -20.70 11.33 6.89
N GLY A 413 -20.04 12.50 6.85
CA GLY A 413 -20.60 13.70 6.24
C GLY A 413 -21.53 14.56 7.11
N SER A 414 -21.17 14.86 8.37
CA SER A 414 -21.81 16.01 9.04
C SER A 414 -21.30 17.31 8.41
N MET A 415 -22.02 17.82 7.40
CA MET A 415 -21.98 19.24 7.07
C MET A 415 -22.17 20.05 8.36
N ASN A 416 -21.32 21.06 8.57
CA ASN A 416 -21.35 21.99 9.70
C ASN A 416 -22.78 22.37 10.10
N LYS A 417 -23.34 21.67 11.09
CA LYS A 417 -24.34 22.26 11.98
C LYS A 417 -23.52 23.05 12.98
N GLU A 418 -23.77 24.36 13.02
CA GLU A 418 -23.19 25.36 13.92
C GLU A 418 -22.45 24.74 15.10
N LYS A 419 -21.14 25.03 15.18
CA LYS A 419 -20.21 24.52 16.20
C LYS A 419 -20.85 24.75 17.57
N ARG A 420 -21.52 23.71 18.12
CA ARG A 420 -22.15 23.80 19.45
C ARG A 420 -21.04 24.14 20.42
N PHE A 421 -21.23 25.24 21.15
CA PHE A 421 -20.29 25.69 22.17
C PHE A 421 -19.91 24.50 23.06
N THR A 422 -18.63 24.15 23.08
CA THR A 422 -18.13 22.98 23.81
C THR A 422 -17.37 23.49 25.02
N LEU A 423 -17.83 23.13 26.22
CA LEU A 423 -17.14 23.44 27.47
C LEU A 423 -15.71 22.90 27.43
N ASP A 424 -14.75 23.73 27.83
CA ASP A 424 -13.37 23.31 28.10
C ASP A 424 -13.35 22.09 29.06
N ASP A 425 -12.36 21.21 28.87
CA ASP A 425 -12.30 19.94 29.57
C ASP A 425 -12.12 20.07 31.08
N THR A 426 -11.46 21.15 31.53
CA THR A 426 -11.28 21.47 32.94
C THR A 426 -12.64 21.81 33.57
N LYS A 427 -13.43 22.65 32.89
CA LYS A 427 -14.77 23.06 33.34
C LYS A 427 -15.75 21.88 33.26
N ALA A 428 -15.69 21.08 32.19
CA ALA A 428 -16.48 19.86 32.06
C ALA A 428 -16.15 18.83 33.15
N ALA A 429 -14.89 18.75 33.60
CA ALA A 429 -14.48 17.89 34.70
C ALA A 429 -15.11 18.30 36.05
N ARG A 430 -15.37 19.59 36.28
CA ARG A 430 -16.06 20.07 37.49
C ARG A 430 -17.46 19.46 37.59
N PHE A 431 -18.23 19.48 36.49
CA PHE A 431 -19.54 18.83 36.43
C PHE A 431 -19.45 17.32 36.66
N ARG A 432 -18.48 16.63 36.03
CA ARG A 432 -18.27 15.18 36.22
C ARG A 432 -18.01 14.83 37.69
N ARG A 433 -17.18 15.62 38.38
CA ARG A 433 -16.89 15.46 39.81
C ARG A 433 -18.13 15.70 40.67
N TRP A 434 -18.87 16.78 40.41
CA TRP A 434 -20.10 17.07 41.13
C TRP A 434 -21.16 15.97 40.95
N ALA A 435 -21.38 15.51 39.72
CA ALA A 435 -22.36 14.46 39.41
C ALA A 435 -22.00 13.12 40.07
N LYS A 436 -20.70 12.81 40.22
CA LYS A 436 -20.23 11.62 40.96
C LYS A 436 -20.53 11.73 42.45
N SER A 437 -20.41 12.92 43.03
CA SER A 437 -20.71 13.17 44.44
C SER A 437 -22.21 13.37 44.73
N ASN A 438 -23.03 13.59 43.70
CA ASN A 438 -24.47 13.82 43.81
C ASN A 438 -25.21 12.83 42.89
N PRO A 439 -25.20 11.53 43.21
CA PRO A 439 -25.79 10.49 42.36
C PRO A 439 -27.30 10.66 42.16
N GLU A 440 -27.99 11.37 43.06
CA GLU A 440 -29.39 11.71 42.90
C GLU A 440 -29.68 12.75 41.81
N LEU A 441 -28.66 13.49 41.37
CA LEU A 441 -28.77 14.56 40.37
C LEU A 441 -29.91 15.53 40.69
N ASP A 442 -30.07 15.86 41.97
CA ASP A 442 -31.07 16.81 42.43
C ASP A 442 -30.88 18.20 41.80
N PHE A 443 -31.99 18.83 41.42
CA PHE A 443 -31.96 20.09 40.69
C PHE A 443 -31.53 21.26 41.59
N ASP A 444 -31.92 21.25 42.86
CA ASP A 444 -31.56 22.32 43.80
C ASP A 444 -30.08 22.23 44.17
N ALA A 445 -29.57 21.01 44.35
CA ALA A 445 -28.13 20.75 44.49
C ALA A 445 -27.33 21.19 43.26
N PHE A 446 -27.88 21.00 42.05
CA PHE A 446 -27.23 21.46 40.81
C PHE A 446 -27.21 22.99 40.71
N ARG A 447 -28.32 23.66 41.05
CA ARG A 447 -28.39 25.13 41.09
C ARG A 447 -27.38 25.71 42.07
N ALA A 448 -27.27 25.13 43.27
CA ALA A 448 -26.27 25.53 44.26
C ALA A 448 -24.83 25.32 43.77
N PHE A 449 -24.56 24.20 43.10
CA PHE A 449 -23.25 23.95 42.47
C PHE A 449 -22.92 24.98 41.38
N LEU A 450 -23.86 25.30 40.50
CA LEU A 450 -23.64 26.27 39.42
C LEU A 450 -23.45 27.70 39.95
N ALA A 451 -24.02 28.02 41.10
CA ALA A 451 -23.85 29.30 41.81
C ALA A 451 -22.62 29.34 42.74
N SER A 452 -21.90 28.22 42.91
CA SER A 452 -20.75 28.15 43.83
C SER A 452 -19.56 29.00 43.35
N THR A 453 -18.70 29.39 44.29
CA THR A 453 -17.47 30.15 44.03
C THR A 453 -16.53 29.42 43.06
N THR A 454 -16.55 28.09 43.05
CA THR A 454 -15.77 27.23 42.13
C THR A 454 -16.21 27.36 40.67
N ASN A 455 -17.38 27.95 40.40
CA ASN A 455 -17.94 28.17 39.06
C ASN A 455 -18.19 29.67 38.78
N ALA A 456 -17.58 30.56 39.55
CA ALA A 456 -17.70 32.01 39.35
C ALA A 456 -17.08 32.47 38.02
N ASP A 457 -16.11 31.73 37.50
CA ASP A 457 -15.39 31.95 36.23
C ASP A 457 -16.15 31.47 34.98
N LEU A 458 -17.37 30.94 35.11
CA LEU A 458 -18.17 30.48 33.97
C LEU A 458 -18.90 31.64 33.28
N SER A 459 -18.72 31.75 31.96
CA SER A 459 -19.51 32.64 31.10
C SER A 459 -20.99 32.22 31.03
N THR A 460 -21.83 33.07 30.46
CA THR A 460 -23.25 32.75 30.21
C THR A 460 -23.40 31.52 29.31
N GLU A 461 -22.61 31.38 28.24
CA GLU A 461 -22.66 30.19 27.38
C GLU A 461 -22.16 28.93 28.10
N GLU A 462 -21.15 29.05 28.95
CA GLU A 462 -20.60 27.93 29.73
C GLU A 462 -21.58 27.42 30.79
N ARG A 463 -22.31 28.34 31.43
CA ARG A 463 -23.40 28.00 32.37
C ARG A 463 -24.53 27.27 31.65
N ALA A 464 -24.90 27.73 30.45
CA ALA A 464 -25.91 27.06 29.63
C ALA A 464 -25.46 25.64 29.21
N ALA A 465 -24.19 25.48 28.80
CA ALA A 465 -23.63 24.18 28.45
C ALA A 465 -23.51 23.22 29.66
N MET A 466 -23.25 23.74 30.87
CA MET A 466 -23.29 22.96 32.11
C MET A 466 -24.70 22.47 32.41
N HIS A 467 -25.71 23.33 32.20
CA HIS A 467 -27.11 22.97 32.36
C HIS A 467 -27.54 21.91 31.34
N GLU A 468 -27.08 21.99 30.08
CA GLU A 468 -27.35 20.96 29.07
C GLU A 468 -26.75 19.59 29.47
N LYS A 469 -25.53 19.58 30.02
CA LYS A 469 -24.89 18.37 30.57
C LYS A 469 -25.69 17.78 31.74
N TYR A 470 -26.22 18.61 32.63
CA TYR A 470 -27.09 18.18 33.73
C TYR A 470 -28.37 17.53 33.19
N VAL A 471 -29.09 18.18 32.28
CA VAL A 471 -30.33 17.64 31.69
C VAL A 471 -30.08 16.29 31.02
N LYS A 472 -28.97 16.15 30.27
CA LYS A 472 -28.57 14.88 29.65
C LYS A 472 -28.27 13.79 30.68
N ALA A 473 -27.60 14.13 31.79
CA ALA A 473 -27.31 13.18 32.85
C ALA A 473 -28.59 12.68 33.55
N VAL A 474 -29.54 13.58 33.83
CA VAL A 474 -30.86 13.21 34.39
C VAL A 474 -31.65 12.32 33.42
N GLN A 475 -31.66 12.66 32.13
CA GLN A 475 -32.31 11.83 31.10
C GLN A 475 -31.69 10.43 31.01
N LYS A 476 -30.37 10.33 31.15
CA LYS A 476 -29.66 9.04 31.11
C LYS A 476 -29.94 8.19 32.36
N LYS A 477 -30.21 8.78 33.52
CA LYS A 477 -30.60 8.05 34.75
C LYS A 477 -32.05 7.54 34.70
N LYS A 478 -32.92 8.15 33.88
CA LYS A 478 -34.32 7.72 33.70
C LYS A 478 -34.50 6.61 32.66
N LYS A 479 -33.44 6.26 31.91
CA LYS A 479 -33.36 5.10 31.03
C LYS A 479 -32.62 4.00 31.74
#